data_AF-A0A3R7QC64-F1
#
_entry.id   AF-A0A3R7QC64-F1
#
_cell.length_a   1.000
_cell.length_b   1.000
_cell.length_c   1.000
_cell.angle_alpha   90.00
_cell.angle_beta   90.00
_cell.angle_gamma   90.00
#
_symmetry.space_group_name_H-M   'P 1'
#
loop_
_entity.id
_entity.type
_entity.pdbx_description
1 polymer ?
#
loop_
_entity_poly.entity_id
_entity_poly.type
_entity_poly.pdbx_seq_one_letter_code
_entity_poly.pdbx_strand_id
1 'polypeptide(L)'
;MQALRAVKSALAKRPVVSNVVTYGALYTGAEFFQQTFNNRIMIPADSPPVPYDTATLARYGFMGTCVFPHVLYHAYKFLDSKFVGKSLAVVLPKLAADALIVTPINLTLFYVGMSAMEGKEDLLEEWKKKILPTFLTASVFWVPASLINFRFLPPQARVIFVGSCQIVWVSILCWFKRQEY
;
A
#
# COMPACT_ATOMS: atom_id res chain seq x y z
N MET A 1 18.96 18.34 11.48
CA MET A 1 18.05 19.14 10.59
C MET A 1 18.54 19.30 9.14
N GLN A 2 19.85 19.36 8.86
CA GLN A 2 20.37 19.46 7.48
C GLN A 2 20.10 18.22 6.62
N ALA A 3 20.27 17.00 7.17
CA ALA A 3 19.99 15.75 6.44
C ALA A 3 18.53 15.66 5.97
N LEU A 4 17.57 16.02 6.84
CA LEU A 4 16.15 16.07 6.51
C LEU A 4 15.82 17.10 5.40
N ARG A 5 16.52 18.23 5.36
CA ARG A 5 16.39 19.23 4.28
C ARG A 5 17.04 18.75 2.98
N ALA A 6 18.19 18.09 3.06
CA ALA A 6 18.88 17.52 1.91
C ALA A 6 18.07 16.38 1.27
N VAL A 7 17.48 15.50 2.08
CA VAL A 7 16.54 14.47 1.64
C VAL A 7 15.31 15.12 0.99
N LYS A 8 14.67 16.11 1.63
CA LYS A 8 13.55 16.84 1.01
C LYS A 8 13.92 17.49 -0.33
N SER A 9 15.10 18.12 -0.43
CA SER A 9 15.57 18.78 -1.66
C SER A 9 15.89 17.78 -2.78
N ALA A 10 16.50 16.64 -2.45
CA ALA A 10 16.81 15.58 -3.40
C ALA A 10 15.53 14.88 -3.90
N LEU A 11 14.57 14.61 -3.00
CA LEU A 11 13.27 14.03 -3.36
C LEU A 11 12.43 15.00 -4.22
N ALA A 12 12.50 16.30 -3.94
CA ALA A 12 11.79 17.32 -4.74
C ALA A 12 12.34 17.48 -6.17
N LYS A 13 13.64 17.23 -6.38
CA LYS A 13 14.27 17.32 -7.71
C LYS A 13 13.92 16.14 -8.63
N ARG A 14 13.49 15.00 -8.08
CA ARG A 14 13.15 13.78 -8.85
C ARG A 14 11.92 13.09 -8.25
N PRO A 15 10.69 13.61 -8.48
CA PRO A 15 9.47 13.12 -7.85
C PRO A 15 9.18 11.64 -8.15
N VAL A 16 9.53 11.15 -9.35
CA VAL A 16 9.37 9.73 -9.71
C VAL A 16 10.29 8.84 -8.89
N VAL A 17 11.57 9.20 -8.75
CA VAL A 17 12.55 8.45 -7.95
C VAL A 17 12.15 8.46 -6.48
N SER A 18 11.68 9.60 -5.97
CA SER A 18 11.15 9.72 -4.62
C SER A 18 10.01 8.74 -4.38
N ASN A 19 9.04 8.67 -5.29
CA ASN A 19 7.91 7.74 -5.18
C ASN A 19 8.38 6.28 -5.20
N VAL A 20 9.22 5.90 -6.16
CA VAL A 20 9.75 4.52 -6.26
C VAL A 20 10.45 4.09 -4.97
N VAL A 21 11.32 4.94 -4.43
CA VAL A 21 12.03 4.65 -3.17
C VAL A 21 11.06 4.55 -1.99
N THR A 22 10.06 5.45 -1.93
CA THR A 22 9.11 5.51 -0.81
C THR A 22 8.23 4.28 -0.77
N TYR A 23 7.60 3.92 -1.88
CA TYR A 23 6.74 2.74 -1.97
C TYR A 23 7.55 1.44 -1.83
N GLY A 24 8.76 1.37 -2.41
CA GLY A 24 9.64 0.21 -2.26
C GLY A 24 10.01 -0.04 -0.80
N ALA A 25 10.44 1.00 -0.10
CA ALA A 25 10.76 0.91 1.33
C ALA A 25 9.54 0.55 2.17
N LEU A 26 8.36 1.12 1.85
CA LEU A 26 7.14 0.85 2.58
C LEU A 26 6.68 -0.60 2.42
N TYR A 27 6.63 -1.13 1.19
CA TYR A 27 6.17 -2.49 0.94
C TYR A 27 7.13 -3.53 1.49
N THR A 28 8.44 -3.35 1.25
CA THR A 28 9.47 -4.27 1.78
C THR A 28 9.51 -4.20 3.30
N GLY A 29 9.42 -2.99 3.88
CA GLY A 29 9.45 -2.78 5.32
C GLY A 29 8.24 -3.37 6.03
N ALA A 30 7.05 -3.24 5.45
CA ALA A 30 5.82 -3.84 5.98
C ALA A 30 5.90 -5.38 5.98
N GLU A 31 6.36 -6.00 4.90
CA GLU A 31 6.53 -7.46 4.85
C GLU A 31 7.61 -7.94 5.82
N PHE A 32 8.73 -7.21 5.93
CA PHE A 32 9.78 -7.52 6.91
C PHE A 32 9.25 -7.44 8.35
N PHE A 33 8.49 -6.38 8.66
CA PHE A 33 7.82 -6.22 9.94
C PHE A 33 6.84 -7.36 10.21
N GLN A 34 6.04 -7.76 9.21
CA GLN A 34 5.07 -8.85 9.34
C GLN A 34 5.74 -10.20 9.62
N GLN A 35 6.81 -10.52 8.90
CA GLN A 35 7.59 -11.75 9.16
C GLN A 35 8.22 -11.72 10.56
N THR A 36 8.77 -10.57 10.96
CA THR A 36 9.34 -10.40 12.31
C THR A 36 8.29 -10.57 13.39
N PHE A 37 7.12 -9.94 13.23
CA PHE A 37 6.01 -10.01 14.16
C PHE A 37 5.49 -11.44 14.29
N ASN A 38 5.32 -12.15 13.17
CA ASN A 38 4.91 -13.55 13.19
C ASN A 38 5.91 -14.41 13.97
N ASN A 39 7.21 -14.29 13.67
CA ASN A 39 8.27 -15.08 14.31
C ASN A 39 8.46 -14.79 15.80
N ARG A 40 8.11 -13.58 16.27
CA ARG A 40 8.34 -13.16 17.66
C ARG A 40 7.11 -13.25 18.55
N ILE A 41 5.92 -13.09 17.98
CA ILE A 41 4.68 -12.89 18.75
C ILE A 41 3.65 -13.97 18.46
N MET A 42 3.47 -14.39 17.20
CA MET A 42 2.41 -15.35 16.83
C MET A 42 2.85 -16.80 16.94
N ILE A 43 4.12 -17.10 16.68
CA ILE A 43 4.66 -18.45 16.80
C ILE A 43 4.97 -18.73 18.28
N PRO A 44 4.47 -19.84 18.87
CA PRO A 44 4.80 -20.23 20.25
C PRO A 44 6.31 -20.32 20.46
N ALA A 45 6.79 -19.86 21.62
CA ALA A 45 8.23 -19.76 21.93
C ALA A 45 8.98 -21.10 21.79
N ASP A 46 8.27 -22.22 21.90
CA ASP A 46 8.81 -23.57 21.80
C ASP A 46 8.96 -24.07 20.34
N SER A 47 8.42 -23.32 19.36
CA SER A 47 8.56 -23.65 17.94
C SER A 47 9.91 -23.19 17.39
N PRO A 48 10.50 -23.91 16.42
CA PRO A 48 11.75 -23.50 15.79
C PRO A 48 11.60 -22.15 15.06
N PRO A 49 12.65 -21.30 15.03
CA PRO A 49 12.61 -20.05 14.29
C PRO A 49 12.39 -20.30 12.80
N VAL A 50 11.34 -19.70 12.24
CA VAL A 50 11.08 -19.78 10.80
C VAL A 50 12.00 -18.79 10.07
N PRO A 51 12.77 -19.23 9.06
CA PRO A 51 13.62 -18.33 8.30
C PRO A 51 12.80 -17.28 7.56
N TYR A 52 13.36 -16.08 7.37
CA TYR A 52 12.71 -15.03 6.60
C TYR A 52 12.51 -15.47 5.15
N ASP A 53 11.31 -15.29 4.62
CA ASP A 53 10.98 -15.52 3.22
C ASP A 53 11.49 -14.32 2.38
N THR A 54 12.74 -14.46 1.94
CA THR A 54 13.45 -13.47 1.12
C THR A 54 12.84 -13.35 -0.27
N ALA A 55 12.24 -14.41 -0.82
CA ALA A 55 11.58 -14.36 -2.12
C ALA A 55 10.32 -13.49 -2.04
N THR A 56 9.50 -13.66 -1.00
CA THR A 56 8.34 -12.81 -0.78
C THR A 56 8.75 -11.36 -0.51
N LEU A 57 9.78 -11.11 0.30
CA LEU A 57 10.34 -9.75 0.47
C LEU A 57 10.73 -9.11 -0.87
N ALA A 58 11.41 -9.86 -1.75
CA ALA A 58 11.80 -9.38 -3.07
C ALA A 58 10.59 -9.07 -3.96
N ARG A 59 9.55 -9.90 -3.94
CA ARG A 59 8.29 -9.67 -4.68
C ARG A 59 7.59 -8.40 -4.19
N TYR A 60 7.49 -8.18 -2.88
CA TYR A 60 6.93 -6.94 -2.32
C TYR A 60 7.78 -5.72 -2.69
N GLY A 61 9.10 -5.85 -2.66
CA GLY A 61 10.02 -4.82 -3.14
C GLY A 61 9.81 -4.50 -4.62
N PHE A 62 9.66 -5.51 -5.47
CA PHE A 62 9.37 -5.32 -6.90
C PHE A 62 8.03 -4.62 -7.12
N MET A 63 6.96 -5.07 -6.46
CA MET A 63 5.64 -4.43 -6.57
C MET A 63 5.69 -2.97 -6.08
N GLY A 64 6.37 -2.73 -4.97
CA GLY A 64 6.55 -1.40 -4.38
C GLY A 64 7.46 -0.46 -5.18
N THR A 65 8.34 -0.97 -6.05
CA THR A 65 9.28 -0.12 -6.82
C THR A 65 8.91 -0.02 -8.29
N CYS A 66 8.52 -1.12 -8.92
CA CYS A 66 8.32 -1.20 -10.38
C CYS A 66 6.86 -1.11 -10.80
N VAL A 67 5.89 -1.36 -9.91
CA VAL A 67 4.46 -1.44 -10.27
C VAL A 67 3.66 -0.29 -9.65
N PHE A 68 3.50 -0.29 -8.33
CA PHE A 68 2.62 0.64 -7.63
C PHE A 68 2.98 2.12 -7.79
N PRO A 69 4.26 2.54 -7.75
CA PRO A 69 4.61 3.95 -7.91
C PRO A 69 4.13 4.55 -9.24
N HIS A 70 4.17 3.75 -10.30
CA HIS A 70 3.79 4.17 -11.64
C HIS A 70 2.27 4.20 -11.80
N VAL A 71 1.60 3.10 -11.42
CA VAL A 71 0.15 2.99 -11.52
C VAL A 71 -0.54 4.06 -10.69
N LEU A 72 -0.14 4.23 -9.43
CA LEU A 72 -0.73 5.22 -8.53
C LEU A 72 -0.40 6.66 -8.97
N TYR A 73 0.80 6.92 -9.50
CA TYR A 73 1.12 8.24 -10.05
C TYR A 73 0.16 8.62 -11.18
N HIS A 74 -0.07 7.72 -12.14
CA HIS A 74 -0.98 7.98 -13.25
C HIS A 74 -2.44 8.06 -12.81
N ALA A 75 -2.88 7.18 -11.91
CA ALA A 75 -4.23 7.20 -11.35
C ALA A 75 -4.52 8.51 -10.61
N TYR A 76 -3.63 8.94 -9.70
CA TYR A 76 -3.83 10.18 -8.96
C TYR A 76 -3.70 11.41 -9.84
N LYS A 77 -2.80 11.43 -10.83
CA LYS A 77 -2.74 12.50 -11.82
C LYS A 77 -4.05 12.63 -12.61
N PHE A 78 -4.65 11.51 -13.00
CA PHE A 78 -5.95 11.51 -13.66
C PHE A 78 -7.06 12.04 -12.75
N LEU A 79 -7.14 11.54 -11.51
CA LEU A 79 -8.12 12.01 -10.53
C LEU A 79 -7.97 13.51 -10.24
N ASP A 80 -6.75 14.01 -10.07
CA ASP A 80 -6.47 15.43 -9.83
C ASP A 80 -6.87 16.31 -11.02
N SER A 81 -6.79 15.80 -12.25
CA SER A 81 -7.24 16.53 -13.44
C SER A 81 -8.78 16.63 -13.54
N LYS A 82 -9.52 15.67 -12.96
CA LYS A 82 -10.99 15.61 -13.00
C LYS A 82 -11.63 16.32 -11.81
N PHE A 83 -11.01 16.25 -10.64
CA PHE A 83 -11.53 16.78 -9.38
C PHE A 83 -10.70 17.97 -8.90
N VAL A 84 -10.89 19.12 -9.57
CA VAL A 84 -10.14 20.35 -9.28
C VAL A 84 -10.81 21.13 -8.16
N GLY A 85 -10.08 21.32 -7.05
CA GLY A 85 -10.53 22.11 -5.92
C GLY A 85 -10.29 21.44 -4.58
N LYS A 86 -10.69 22.11 -3.51
CA LYS A 86 -10.50 21.67 -2.12
C LYS A 86 -11.80 21.58 -1.32
N SER A 87 -12.94 21.89 -1.94
CA SER A 87 -14.24 21.82 -1.27
C SER A 87 -14.65 20.35 -1.06
N LEU A 88 -15.47 20.10 -0.04
CA LEU A 88 -15.99 18.76 0.24
C LEU A 88 -16.78 18.18 -0.94
N ALA A 89 -17.48 19.04 -1.69
CA ALA A 89 -18.20 18.65 -2.91
C ALA A 89 -17.28 18.10 -4.01
N VAL A 90 -15.99 18.44 -4.01
CA VAL A 90 -14.99 17.91 -4.96
C VAL A 90 -14.23 16.73 -4.35
N VAL A 91 -13.89 16.80 -3.06
CA VAL A 91 -13.11 15.77 -2.37
C VAL A 91 -13.89 14.48 -2.18
N LEU A 92 -15.19 14.55 -1.84
CA LEU A 92 -15.99 13.34 -1.59
C LEU A 92 -16.16 12.47 -2.84
N PRO A 93 -16.53 13.01 -4.02
CA PRO A 93 -16.56 12.21 -5.26
C PRO A 93 -15.19 11.66 -5.64
N LYS A 94 -14.11 12.41 -5.41
CA LYS A 94 -12.74 11.94 -5.65
C LYS A 94 -12.38 10.74 -4.79
N LEU A 95 -12.74 10.76 -3.50
CA LEU A 95 -12.52 9.62 -2.60
C LEU A 95 -13.38 8.42 -2.98
N ALA A 96 -14.61 8.64 -3.42
CA ALA A 96 -15.44 7.57 -3.95
C ALA A 96 -14.83 6.93 -5.20
N ALA A 97 -14.28 7.74 -6.12
CA ALA A 97 -13.58 7.23 -7.30
C ALA A 97 -12.30 6.44 -6.93
N ASP A 98 -11.52 6.93 -5.97
CA ASP A 98 -10.34 6.22 -5.46
C ASP A 98 -10.73 4.87 -4.81
N ALA A 99 -11.76 4.87 -3.96
CA ALA A 99 -12.25 3.66 -3.30
C ALA A 99 -12.86 2.66 -4.30
N LEU A 100 -13.68 3.11 -5.25
CA LEU A 100 -14.46 2.22 -6.12
C LEU A 100 -13.76 1.81 -7.42
N ILE A 101 -12.74 2.56 -7.85
CA ILE A 101 -12.05 2.32 -9.13
C ILE A 101 -10.58 2.02 -8.90
N VAL A 102 -9.86 2.93 -8.23
CA VAL A 102 -8.41 2.79 -8.05
C VAL A 102 -8.09 1.61 -7.14
N THR A 103 -8.81 1.46 -6.02
CA THR A 103 -8.57 0.38 -5.06
C THR A 103 -8.76 -1.02 -5.69
N PRO A 104 -9.86 -1.35 -6.39
CA PRO A 104 -10.00 -2.64 -7.07
C PRO A 104 -8.92 -2.92 -8.11
N ILE A 105 -8.52 -1.92 -8.90
CA ILE A 105 -7.42 -2.05 -9.86
C ILE A 105 -6.12 -2.39 -9.12
N ASN A 106 -5.83 -1.66 -8.04
CA ASN A 106 -4.63 -1.84 -7.24
C ASN A 106 -4.57 -3.23 -6.59
N LEU A 107 -5.68 -3.71 -6.04
CA LEU A 107 -5.79 -5.04 -5.47
C LEU A 107 -5.68 -6.14 -6.53
N THR A 108 -6.24 -5.91 -7.72
CA THR A 108 -6.12 -6.86 -8.83
C THR A 108 -4.67 -6.98 -9.28
N LEU A 109 -3.98 -5.86 -9.47
CA LEU A 109 -2.55 -5.84 -9.78
C LEU A 109 -1.72 -6.51 -8.69
N PHE A 110 -2.08 -6.27 -7.42
CA PHE A 110 -1.43 -6.94 -6.29
C PHE A 110 -1.55 -8.46 -6.39
N TYR A 111 -2.76 -9.01 -6.39
CA TYR A 111 -2.95 -10.46 -6.36
C TYR A 111 -2.44 -11.15 -7.63
N VAL A 112 -2.80 -10.63 -8.80
CA VAL A 112 -2.37 -11.23 -10.07
C VAL A 112 -0.86 -11.11 -10.27
N GLY A 113 -0.28 -9.95 -9.93
CA GLY A 113 1.16 -9.72 -10.02
C GLY A 113 1.95 -10.63 -9.07
N MET A 114 1.45 -10.81 -7.84
CA MET A 114 2.06 -11.73 -6.89
C MET A 114 1.96 -13.18 -7.37
N SER A 115 0.78 -13.64 -7.81
CA SER A 115 0.61 -14.99 -8.38
C SER A 115 1.55 -15.26 -9.56
N ALA A 116 1.75 -14.25 -10.43
CA ALA A 116 2.66 -14.37 -11.57
C ALA A 116 4.12 -14.52 -11.14
N MET A 117 4.58 -13.74 -10.15
CA MET A 117 5.94 -13.86 -9.59
C MET A 117 6.13 -15.09 -8.69
N GLU A 118 5.04 -15.70 -8.23
CA GLU A 118 5.03 -16.98 -7.53
C GLU A 118 5.03 -18.17 -8.50
N GLY A 119 4.81 -17.93 -9.81
CA GLY A 119 4.80 -18.97 -10.83
C GLY A 119 3.55 -19.85 -10.79
N LYS A 120 2.42 -19.33 -10.29
CA LYS A 120 1.15 -20.09 -10.23
C LYS A 120 0.58 -20.35 -11.62
N GLU A 121 -0.04 -21.51 -11.80
CA GLU A 121 -0.72 -21.87 -13.05
C GLU A 121 -2.02 -21.07 -13.26
N ASP A 122 -2.88 -20.97 -12.24
CA ASP A 122 -4.04 -20.07 -12.24
C ASP A 122 -3.74 -18.78 -11.46
N LEU A 123 -3.46 -17.72 -12.21
CA LEU A 123 -3.17 -16.40 -11.65
C LEU A 123 -4.38 -15.75 -10.95
N LEU A 124 -5.60 -16.16 -11.33
CA LEU A 124 -6.84 -15.56 -10.86
C LEU A 124 -7.45 -16.32 -9.69
N GLU A 125 -6.99 -17.53 -9.38
CA GLU A 125 -7.56 -18.34 -8.30
C GLU A 125 -7.53 -17.59 -6.96
N GLU A 126 -6.35 -17.08 -6.58
CA GLU A 126 -6.17 -16.33 -5.34
C GLU A 126 -6.91 -14.98 -5.39
N TRP A 127 -6.91 -14.32 -6.55
CA TRP A 127 -7.66 -13.08 -6.75
C TRP A 127 -9.16 -13.27 -6.52
N LYS A 128 -9.78 -14.31 -7.09
CA LYS A 128 -11.22 -14.61 -6.93
C LYS A 128 -11.61 -14.82 -5.46
N LYS A 129 -10.76 -15.52 -4.70
CA LYS A 129 -10.98 -15.82 -3.29
C LYS A 129 -10.83 -14.58 -2.40
N LYS A 130 -9.84 -13.73 -2.70
CA LYS A 130 -9.41 -12.68 -1.77
C LYS A 130 -9.84 -11.26 -2.14
N ILE A 131 -10.20 -10.98 -3.40
CA ILE A 131 -10.50 -9.60 -3.85
C ILE A 131 -11.63 -8.97 -3.05
N LEU A 132 -12.73 -9.69 -2.83
CA LEU A 132 -13.90 -9.18 -2.12
C LEU A 132 -13.62 -8.91 -0.64
N PRO A 133 -13.13 -9.88 0.16
CA PRO A 133 -12.84 -9.61 1.57
C PRO A 133 -11.79 -8.51 1.73
N THR A 134 -10.73 -8.50 0.90
CA THR A 134 -9.71 -7.45 0.97
C THR A 134 -10.25 -6.08 0.57
N PHE A 135 -11.13 -6.00 -0.43
CA PHE A 135 -11.79 -4.75 -0.81
C PHE A 135 -12.70 -4.20 0.29
N LEU A 136 -13.49 -5.06 0.95
CA LEU A 136 -14.33 -4.65 2.07
C LEU A 136 -13.48 -4.14 3.23
N THR A 137 -12.40 -4.85 3.58
CA THR A 137 -11.47 -4.38 4.61
C THR A 137 -10.79 -3.07 4.21
N ALA A 138 -10.40 -2.92 2.94
CA ALA A 138 -9.86 -1.65 2.43
C ALA A 138 -10.85 -0.51 2.64
N SER A 139 -12.12 -0.74 2.31
CA SER A 139 -13.17 0.26 2.44
C SER A 139 -13.39 0.67 3.90
N VAL A 140 -13.48 -0.31 4.80
CA VAL A 140 -13.65 -0.07 6.24
C VAL A 140 -12.44 0.64 6.85
N PHE A 141 -11.22 0.38 6.35
CA PHE A 141 -10.01 1.01 6.83
C PHE A 141 -9.83 2.44 6.27
N TRP A 142 -9.95 2.61 4.96
CA TRP A 142 -9.61 3.85 4.28
C TRP A 142 -10.70 4.91 4.36
N VAL A 143 -11.98 4.55 4.51
CA VAL A 143 -13.06 5.55 4.64
C VAL A 143 -12.90 6.38 5.93
N PRO A 144 -12.76 5.79 7.13
CA PRO A 144 -12.49 6.55 8.34
C PRO A 144 -11.15 7.28 8.30
N ALA A 145 -10.09 6.66 7.77
CA ALA A 145 -8.78 7.29 7.65
C ALA A 145 -8.87 8.55 6.76
N SER A 146 -9.56 8.45 5.62
CA SER A 146 -9.79 9.59 4.73
C SER A 146 -10.58 10.70 5.41
N LEU A 147 -11.64 10.35 6.16
CA LEU A 147 -12.42 11.33 6.92
C LEU A 147 -11.53 12.09 7.92
N ILE A 148 -10.69 11.37 8.69
CA ILE A 148 -9.76 11.98 9.64
C ILE A 148 -8.78 12.90 8.93
N ASN A 149 -8.19 12.42 7.84
CA ASN A 149 -7.20 13.14 7.06
C ASN A 149 -7.72 14.49 6.53
N PHE A 150 -8.94 14.52 5.98
CA PHE A 150 -9.49 15.75 5.39
C PHE A 150 -10.18 16.67 6.39
N ARG A 151 -10.85 16.11 7.41
CA ARG A 151 -11.67 16.88 8.35
C ARG A 151 -10.90 17.40 9.55
N PHE A 152 -10.05 16.57 10.16
CA PHE A 152 -9.43 16.88 11.46
C PHE A 152 -7.97 17.31 11.34
N LEU A 153 -7.26 16.88 10.29
CA LEU A 153 -5.82 17.17 10.17
C LEU A 153 -5.50 18.42 9.34
N PRO A 154 -4.58 19.27 9.84
CA PRO A 154 -4.05 20.39 9.07
C PRO A 154 -3.19 19.87 7.90
N PRO A 155 -3.11 20.59 6.76
CA PRO A 155 -2.44 20.11 5.54
C PRO A 155 -1.02 19.58 5.74
N GLN A 156 -0.27 20.13 6.69
CA GLN A 156 1.11 19.76 6.99
C GLN A 156 1.21 18.36 7.64
N ALA A 157 0.19 17.93 8.38
CA ALA A 157 0.17 16.65 9.09
C ALA A 157 -0.36 15.49 8.22
N ARG A 158 -1.12 15.80 7.15
CA ARG A 158 -1.80 14.82 6.29
C ARG A 158 -0.86 13.80 5.67
N VAL A 159 0.29 14.27 5.17
CA VAL A 159 1.28 13.39 4.52
C VAL A 159 1.82 12.34 5.48
N ILE A 160 2.13 12.75 6.71
CA ILE A 160 2.65 11.85 7.75
C ILE A 160 1.56 10.86 8.15
N PHE A 161 0.34 11.34 8.38
CA PHE A 161 -0.79 10.49 8.76
C PHE A 161 -1.11 9.43 7.68
N VAL A 162 -1.25 9.83 6.42
CA VAL A 162 -1.51 8.90 5.31
C VAL A 162 -0.36 7.90 5.16
N GLY A 163 0.90 8.35 5.31
CA GLY A 163 2.06 7.46 5.32
C GLY A 163 1.99 6.40 6.42
N SER A 164 1.61 6.80 7.64
CA SER A 164 1.42 5.86 8.75
C SER A 164 0.27 4.87 8.50
N CYS A 165 -0.88 5.35 8.00
CA CYS A 165 -1.99 4.48 7.60
C CYS A 165 -1.58 3.50 6.50
N GLN A 166 -0.75 3.94 5.55
CA GLN A 166 -0.25 3.10 4.47
C GLN A 166 0.62 1.94 5.00
N ILE A 167 1.46 2.18 6.01
CA ILE A 167 2.24 1.10 6.66
C ILE A 167 1.29 0.05 7.25
N VAL A 168 0.28 0.48 8.00
CA VAL A 168 -0.74 -0.42 8.59
C VAL A 168 -1.48 -1.19 7.49
N TRP A 169 -1.89 -0.50 6.44
CA TRP A 169 -2.60 -1.10 5.31
C TRP A 169 -1.77 -2.17 4.60
N VAL A 170 -0.49 -1.90 4.33
CA VAL A 170 0.35 -2.91 3.68
C VAL A 170 0.60 -4.12 4.59
N SER A 171 0.73 -3.92 5.91
CA SER A 171 0.75 -5.06 6.84
C SER A 171 -0.53 -5.89 6.79
N ILE A 172 -1.71 -5.25 6.68
CA ILE A 172 -2.98 -5.94 6.46
C ILE A 172 -2.96 -6.73 5.15
N LEU A 173 -2.44 -6.14 4.06
CA LEU A 173 -2.30 -6.85 2.78
C LEU A 173 -1.35 -8.06 2.86
N CYS A 174 -0.21 -7.93 3.54
CA CYS A 174 0.70 -9.04 3.85
C CYS A 174 -0.03 -10.17 4.58
N TRP A 175 -0.83 -9.83 5.57
CA TRP A 175 -1.64 -10.80 6.30
C TRP A 175 -2.64 -11.51 5.38
N PHE A 176 -3.43 -10.78 4.57
CA PHE A 176 -4.36 -11.39 3.61
C PHE A 176 -3.67 -12.29 2.58
N LYS A 177 -2.50 -11.89 2.07
CA LYS A 177 -1.73 -12.70 1.12
C LYS A 177 -1.34 -14.05 1.74
N ARG A 178 -1.06 -14.09 3.04
CA ARG A 178 -0.60 -15.30 3.76
C ARG A 178 -1.71 -16.27 4.15
N GLN A 179 -2.98 -15.83 4.20
CA GLN A 179 -4.09 -16.72 4.55
C GLN A 179 -4.38 -17.73 3.42
N GLU A 180 -4.72 -18.98 3.77
CA GLU A 180 -4.87 -20.09 2.80
C GLU A 180 -6.32 -20.47 2.43
N TYR A 181 -7.31 -19.60 2.71
CA TYR A 181 -8.71 -19.87 2.37
C TYR A 181 -9.08 -19.53 0.91
#